data_AF-A0AAV5LXM6-F1
#
_entry.id   AF-A0AAV5LXM6-F1
#
_cell.length_a   1.000
_cell.length_b   1.000
_cell.length_c   1.000
_cell.angle_alpha   90.00
_cell.angle_beta   90.00
_cell.angle_gamma   90.00
#
_symmetry.space_group_name_H-M   'P 1'
#
loop_
_entity.id
_entity.type
_entity.pdbx_description
1 polymer ?
#
loop_
_entity_poly.entity_id
_entity_poly.type
_entity_poly.pdbx_seq_one_letter_code
_entity_poly.pdbx_strand_id
1 'polypeptide(L)' 'MERYEIVKDIGSGNFGVAKLVKDKCTEELFAVKFIERGLKIDEHVQREILNHRSLKHANIVRFKEVGTSSWL' A
#
# COMPACT_ATOMS: atom_id res chain seq x y z
N MET A 1 1.20 1.54 12.75
CA MET A 1 1.35 2.75 11.91
C MET A 1 2.36 3.75 12.48
N GLU A 2 3.05 3.45 13.58
CA GLU A 2 3.90 4.44 14.25
C GLU A 2 5.08 4.91 13.39
N ARG A 3 5.59 4.06 12.49
CA ARG A 3 6.67 4.36 11.54
C ARG A 3 6.29 5.34 10.42
N TYR A 4 5.02 5.37 10.01
CA TYR A 4 4.59 6.15 8.85
C TYR A 4 3.60 7.23 9.25
N GLU A 5 3.81 8.43 8.76
CA GLU A 5 2.89 9.55 8.89
C GLU A 5 2.03 9.67 7.62
N ILE A 6 0.71 9.80 7.77
CA ILE A 6 -0.18 10.06 6.64
C ILE A 6 -0.10 11.55 6.30
N VAL A 7 0.31 11.86 5.07
CA VAL A 7 0.45 13.25 4.59
C VAL A 7 -0.86 13.73 3.98
N LYS A 8 -1.40 12.97 3.02
CA LYS A 8 -2.67 13.30 2.34
C LYS A 8 -3.24 12.12 1.58
N ASP A 9 -4.53 12.21 1.26
CA ASP A 9 -5.19 11.27 0.36
C ASP A 9 -4.87 11.65 -1.08
N ILE A 10 -4.54 10.64 -1.90
CA ILE A 10 -4.10 10.83 -3.29
C ILE A 10 -5.00 10.12 -4.30
N GLY A 11 -5.90 9.25 -3.84
CA GLY A 11 -6.90 8.64 -4.70
C GLY A 11 -7.84 7.72 -3.93
N SER A 12 -9.05 7.54 -4.45
CA SER A 12 -10.01 6.57 -3.97
C SER A 12 -10.49 5.72 -5.16
N GLY A 13 -10.74 4.45 -4.91
CA GLY A 13 -11.23 3.52 -5.92
C GLY A 13 -12.07 2.41 -5.30
N ASN A 14 -12.56 1.51 -6.15
CA ASN A 14 -13.50 0.46 -5.77
C ASN A 14 -12.98 -0.50 -4.67
N PHE A 15 -11.66 -0.64 -4.55
CA PHE A 15 -11.01 -1.60 -3.65
C PHE A 15 -10.29 -0.93 -2.48
N GLY A 16 -10.34 0.39 -2.36
CA GLY A 16 -9.57 1.08 -1.33
C GLY A 16 -9.22 2.53 -1.61
N VAL A 17 -8.53 3.13 -0.63
CA VAL A 17 -8.03 4.51 -0.70
C VAL A 17 -6.51 4.47 -0.74
N ALA A 18 -5.92 5.22 -1.68
CA ALA A 18 -4.49 5.46 -1.74
C ALA A 18 -4.16 6.75 -0.97
N LYS A 19 -3.20 6.65 -0.05
CA LYS A 19 -2.68 7.79 0.72
C LYS A 19 -1.18 7.95 0.48
N LEU A 20 -0.74 9.19 0.39
CA LEU A 20 0.67 9.54 0.47
C LEU A 20 1.09 9.49 1.94
N VAL A 21 2.14 8.73 2.24
CA VAL A 21 2.71 8.61 3.57
C VAL A 21 4.19 8.99 3.55
N LYS A 22 4.70 9.42 4.69
CA LYS A 22 6.12 9.69 4.92
C LYS A 22 6.67 8.71 5.95
N ASP A 23 7.79 8.05 5.66
CA ASP A 23 8.53 7.29 6.68
C ASP A 23 9.16 8.30 7.64
N LYS A 24 8.84 8.21 8.94
CA LYS A 24 9.34 9.15 9.94
C LYS A 24 10.84 9.03 10.17
N CYS A 25 11.44 7.88 9.86
CA CYS A 25 12.86 7.63 10.06
C CYS A 25 13.69 8.05 8.85
N THR A 26 13.24 7.72 7.62
CA THR A 26 14.02 7.99 6.39
C THR A 26 13.58 9.26 5.67
N GLU A 27 12.45 9.85 6.08
CA GLU A 27 11.79 10.97 5.43
C GLU A 27 11.33 10.71 3.98
N GLU A 28 11.46 9.48 3.49
CA GLU A 28 11.02 9.08 2.16
C GLU A 28 9.48 9.05 2.06
N LEU A 29 8.99 9.39 0.87
CA LEU A 29 7.57 9.38 0.56
C LEU A 29 7.16 8.07 -0.13
N PHE A 30 6.03 7.51 0.32
CA PHE A 30 5.46 6.29 -0.24
C PHE A 30 3.97 6.46 -0.51
N ALA A 31 3.45 5.72 -1.49
CA ALA A 31 2.01 5.57 -1.69
C ALA A 31 1.55 4.27 -1.02
N VAL A 32 0.56 4.35 -0.13
CA VAL A 32 -0.03 3.19 0.54
C VAL A 32 -1.48 3.05 0.10
N LYS A 33 -1.80 1.88 -0.47
CA LYS A 33 -3.16 1.49 -0.83
C LYS A 33 -3.79 0.74 0.35
N PHE A 34 -4.78 1.36 0.99
CA PHE A 34 -5.56 0.75 2.07
C PHE A 34 -6.67 -0.09 1.46
N ILE A 35 -6.69 -1.37 1.78
CA ILE A 35 -7.70 -2.32 1.31
C ILE A 35 -8.51 -2.75 2.54
N GLU A 36 -9.83 -2.62 2.48
CA GLU A 36 -10.71 -3.08 3.56
C GLU A 36 -10.61 -4.60 3.74
N ARG A 37 -10.54 -5.04 4.99
CA ARG A 37 -10.54 -6.47 5.31
C ARG A 37 -11.94 -7.05 5.16
N GLY A 38 -12.01 -8.31 4.76
CA GLY A 38 -13.27 -9.07 4.67
C GLY A 38 -13.25 -10.05 3.51
N LEU A 39 -14.43 -10.52 3.12
CA LEU A 39 -14.63 -11.47 2.00
C LEU A 39 -14.18 -10.91 0.64
N LYS A 40 -13.90 -9.60 0.55
CA LYS A 40 -13.36 -8.93 -0.63
C LYS A 40 -11.83 -9.05 -0.77
N ILE A 41 -11.12 -9.57 0.24
CA ILE A 41 -9.71 -9.97 0.05
C ILE A 41 -9.74 -11.32 -0.66
N ASP A 42 -9.84 -11.25 -1.98
CA ASP A 42 -9.94 -12.37 -2.89
C ASP A 42 -8.56 -12.80 -3.41
N GLU A 43 -8.55 -13.84 -4.23
CA GLU A 43 -7.35 -14.29 -4.97
C GLU A 43 -6.78 -13.19 -5.88
N HIS A 44 -7.58 -12.20 -6.29
CA HIS A 44 -7.10 -11.09 -7.12
C HIS A 44 -6.15 -10.19 -6.35
N VAL A 45 -6.48 -9.85 -5.09
CA VAL A 45 -5.58 -9.06 -4.23
C VAL A 45 -4.25 -9.78 -4.01
N GLN A 46 -4.29 -11.09 -3.71
CA GLN A 46 -3.07 -11.88 -3.55
C GLN A 46 -2.23 -11.90 -4.83
N ARG A 47 -2.87 -12.12 -5.98
CA ARG A 47 -2.21 -12.14 -7.28
C ARG A 47 -1.58 -10.79 -7.64
N GLU A 48 -2.27 -9.68 -7.36
CA GLU A 48 -1.74 -8.33 -7.57
C GLU A 48 -0.47 -8.10 -6.75
N ILE A 49 -0.49 -8.47 -5.46
CA ILE A 49 0.67 -8.35 -4.56
C ILE A 49 1.84 -9.19 -5.06
N LEU A 50 1.61 -10.47 -5.40
CA LEU A 50 2.67 -11.38 -5.85
C LEU A 50 3.29 -10.95 -7.18
N ASN A 51 2.45 -10.53 -8.13
CA ASN A 51 2.91 -10.02 -9.41
C ASN A 51 3.74 -8.76 -9.21
N HIS A 52 3.23 -7.79 -8.45
CA HIS A 52 3.91 -6.51 -8.23
C HIS A 52 5.23 -6.69 -7.47
N ARG A 53 5.27 -7.56 -6.46
CA ARG A 53 6.50 -7.88 -5.70
C ARG A 53 7.61 -8.46 -6.59
N SER A 54 7.23 -9.16 -7.65
CA SER A 54 8.17 -9.80 -8.59
C SER A 54 8.75 -8.81 -9.61
N LEU A 55 8.10 -7.67 -9.85
CA LEU A 55 8.54 -6.65 -10.80
C LEU A 55 9.68 -5.82 -10.22
N LYS A 56 10.88 -5.94 -10.81
CA LYS A 56 12.08 -5.17 -10.44
C LYS A 56 12.65 -4.47 -11.67
N HIS A 57 12.20 -3.26 -11.92
CA HIS A 57 12.65 -2.44 -13.05
C HIS A 57 12.67 -0.96 -12.67
N ALA A 58 13.56 -0.16 -13.27
CA ALA A 58 13.70 1.26 -12.94
C ALA A 58 12.44 2.08 -13.26
N ASN A 59 11.72 1.70 -14.33
CA ASN A 59 10.52 2.39 -14.80
C ASN A 59 9.20 1.76 -14.32
N ILE A 60 9.26 0.82 -13.37
CA ILE A 60 8.06 0.23 -12.75
C ILE A 60 8.08 0.59 -11.28
N VAL A 61 6.95 1.10 -10.78
CA VAL A 61 6.80 1.42 -9.35
C VAL A 61 7.15 0.20 -8.52
N ARG A 62 8.07 0.34 -7.57
CA ARG A 62 8.55 -0.79 -6.78
C ARG A 62 7.61 -1.09 -5.61
N PHE A 63 7.25 -2.35 -5.44
CA PHE A 63 6.61 -2.83 -4.23
C PHE A 63 7.58 -2.72 -3.04
N LYS A 64 7.14 -2.08 -1.94
CA LYS A 64 7.95 -1.93 -0.72
C LYS A 64 7.64 -3.03 0.29
N GLU A 65 6.43 -3.03 0.83
CA GLU A 65 5.99 -4.00 1.84
C GLU A 65 4.47 -4.10 1.88
N VAL A 66 3.97 -5.15 2.55
CA VAL A 66 2.56 -5.32 2.91
C VAL A 66 2.48 -5.55 4.41
N GLY A 67 1.50 -4.92 5.06
CA GLY A 67 1.30 -5.04 6.49
C GLY A 67 -0.17 -4.98 6.83
N THR A 68 -0.52 -5.64 7.93
CA THR A 68 -1.86 -5.64 8.48
C THR A 68 -1.98 -4.50 9.49
N SER A 69 -2.87 -3.53 9.28
CA SER A 69 -3.18 -2.53 10.30
C SER A 69 -4.02 -3.17 11.41
N SER A 70 -3.51 -3.20 12.64
CA SER A 70 -4.31 -3.58 13.81
C SER A 70 -5.15 -2.39 14.26
N TRP A 71 -6.07 -1.95 13.39
CA TRP A 71 -7.15 -1.03 13.69
C TRP A 71 -8.30 -1.41 12.76
N LEU A 72 -8.97 -2.48 13.17
CA LEU A 72 -10.34 -2.95 12.96
C LEU A 72 -10.46 -4.27 13.72
#